data_AF-A0A8E0RSV1-F1
#
_entry.id   AF-A0A8E0RSV1-F1
#
_cell.length_a   1.000
_cell.length_b   1.000
_cell.length_c   1.000
_cell.angle_alpha   90.00
_cell.angle_beta   90.00
_cell.angle_gamma   90.00
#
_symmetry.space_group_name_H-M   'P 1'
#
loop_
_entity.id
_entity.type
_entity.pdbx_description
1 polymer ?
#
loop_
_entity_poly.entity_id
_entity_poly.type
_entity_poly.pdbx_seq_one_letter_code
_entity_poly.pdbx_strand_id
1 'polypeptide(L)'
;MSDSLDVSKLKIPELRVELAKRGLDTYGTRQVLVDRLSEALSASEQKSNEKNPANLGPENGCPNRSGDVDSRQRPESDLKRRHSSSRSPRRRSRSRSRDRDYDRERDRDRDSRRSPRRRSRSPVNRTKVCEEPDGWERSELVFLDSYNCDLNLMVDADGFFARPQTDGGFSMMWAGVRSNYGLLRGRAFFEVRLVRNLSVDNLDVAVGGATHVMRVGWSTENSEFALGEEPQSYGFGGTGKKSCNNKFSDYGCTFGEGDVVGAFLEYTDSEAVLRFSVNGVDQGECFRVEKSTFGSRPALFPHVYVKNVEFSVNFGQNDQDPWFPPNIPGGK
;
A
#
# COMPACT_ATOMS: atom_id res chain seq x y z
N MET A 1 -18.23 17.24 45.06
CA MET A 1 -17.95 18.14 43.94
C MET A 1 -17.31 17.29 42.87
N SER A 2 -17.92 17.16 41.70
CA SER A 2 -17.32 16.47 40.55
C SER A 2 -16.39 17.43 39.83
N ASP A 3 -15.10 17.11 39.79
CA ASP A 3 -14.15 17.86 38.96
C ASP A 3 -14.54 17.71 37.48
N SER A 4 -14.99 18.79 36.85
CA SER A 4 -15.23 18.83 35.42
C SER A 4 -13.89 18.77 34.68
N LEU A 5 -13.61 17.62 34.06
CA LEU A 5 -12.40 17.40 33.29
C LEU A 5 -12.40 18.30 32.04
N ASP A 6 -11.61 19.37 32.08
CA ASP A 6 -11.44 20.28 30.95
C ASP A 6 -10.61 19.64 29.83
N VAL A 7 -11.33 19.01 28.89
CA VAL A 7 -10.78 18.30 27.72
C VAL A 7 -9.83 19.18 26.90
N SER A 8 -10.06 20.50 26.85
CA SER A 8 -9.25 21.42 26.04
C SER A 8 -7.80 21.55 26.52
N LYS A 9 -7.56 21.29 27.82
CA LYS A 9 -6.25 21.39 28.47
C LYS A 9 -5.42 20.10 28.39
N LEU A 10 -6.04 18.98 28.00
CA LEU A 10 -5.35 17.69 27.90
C LEU A 10 -4.39 17.63 26.70
N LYS A 11 -3.26 16.96 26.89
CA LYS A 11 -2.29 16.64 25.83
C LYS A 11 -2.70 15.38 25.08
N ILE A 12 -2.17 15.20 23.86
CA ILE A 12 -2.51 14.04 23.00
C ILE A 12 -2.36 12.68 23.72
N PRO A 13 -1.30 12.41 24.53
CA PRO A 13 -1.22 11.14 25.28
C PRO A 13 -2.34 10.97 26.31
N GLU A 14 -2.74 12.05 27.00
CA GLU A 14 -3.80 12.04 28.02
C GLU A 14 -5.18 11.84 27.35
N LEU A 15 -5.44 12.52 26.23
CA LEU A 15 -6.64 12.33 25.41
C LEU A 15 -6.78 10.87 24.94
N ARG A 16 -5.70 10.26 24.46
CA ARG A 16 -5.69 8.85 24.04
C ARG A 16 -5.95 7.89 25.20
N VAL A 17 -5.38 8.15 26.39
CA VAL A 17 -5.66 7.34 27.59
C VAL A 17 -7.13 7.44 28.01
N GLU A 18 -7.72 8.63 28.00
CA GLU A 18 -9.13 8.81 28.38
C GLU A 18 -10.11 8.26 27.33
N LEU A 19 -9.77 8.29 26.04
CA LEU A 19 -10.54 7.62 24.98
C LEU A 19 -10.42 6.08 25.09
N ALA A 20 -9.22 5.54 25.28
CA ALA A 20 -8.99 4.10 25.45
C ALA A 20 -9.73 3.53 26.67
N LYS A 21 -9.72 4.25 27.81
CA LYS A 21 -10.52 3.88 29.01
C LYS A 21 -12.02 3.77 28.74
N ARG A 22 -12.53 4.47 27.71
CA ARG A 22 -13.94 4.49 27.31
C ARG A 22 -14.22 3.58 26.10
N GLY A 23 -13.24 2.83 25.61
CA GLY A 23 -13.36 1.97 24.43
C GLY A 23 -13.52 2.72 23.11
N LEU A 24 -13.12 4.00 23.07
CA LEU A 24 -13.24 4.86 21.90
C LEU A 24 -11.95 4.90 21.09
N ASP A 25 -12.07 5.15 19.78
CA ASP A 25 -10.92 5.29 18.88
C ASP A 25 -9.94 6.36 19.39
N THR A 26 -8.64 6.04 19.35
CA THR A 26 -7.53 6.88 19.81
C THR A 26 -6.71 7.47 18.65
N TYR A 27 -7.09 7.19 17.40
CA TYR A 27 -6.48 7.75 16.21
C TYR A 27 -7.10 9.09 15.80
N GLY A 28 -6.33 9.89 15.04
CA GLY A 28 -6.74 11.22 14.57
C GLY A 28 -5.86 12.37 15.08
N THR A 29 -6.16 13.58 14.60
CA THR A 29 -5.50 14.83 15.04
C THR A 29 -5.99 15.23 16.44
N ARG A 30 -5.26 16.14 17.12
CA ARG A 30 -5.62 16.56 18.49
C ARG A 30 -7.07 17.06 18.60
N GLN A 31 -7.57 17.76 17.58
CA GLN A 31 -8.94 18.28 17.57
C GLN A 31 -9.96 17.14 17.53
N VAL A 32 -9.79 16.16 16.63
CA VAL A 32 -10.65 14.97 16.53
C VAL A 32 -10.72 14.19 17.84
N LEU A 33 -9.59 14.07 18.56
CA LEU A 33 -9.54 13.41 19.87
C LEU A 33 -10.25 14.23 20.98
N VAL A 34 -10.18 15.56 20.92
CA VAL A 34 -10.91 16.47 21.83
C VAL A 34 -12.41 16.39 21.58
N ASP A 35 -12.84 16.50 20.33
CA ASP A 35 -14.26 16.50 19.95
C ASP A 35 -14.92 15.17 20.34
N ARG A 36 -14.29 14.05 20.00
CA ARG A 36 -14.75 12.68 20.35
C ARG A 36 -14.84 12.44 21.86
N LEU A 37 -13.88 12.96 22.64
CA LEU A 37 -13.92 12.83 24.11
C LEU A 37 -14.97 13.75 24.73
N SER A 38 -15.17 14.95 24.18
CA SER A 38 -16.20 15.90 24.61
C SER A 38 -17.62 15.36 24.34
N GLU A 39 -17.85 14.78 23.16
CA GLU A 39 -19.11 14.13 22.79
C GLU A 39 -19.43 12.97 23.75
N ALA A 40 -18.46 12.09 24.01
CA ALA A 40 -18.60 10.97 24.93
C ALA A 40 -18.89 11.40 26.39
N LEU A 41 -18.36 12.53 26.84
CA LEU A 41 -18.68 13.09 28.16
C LEU A 41 -20.12 13.61 28.19
N SER A 42 -20.54 14.39 27.18
CA SER A 42 -21.92 14.91 27.10
C SER A 42 -22.98 13.80 27.01
N ALA A 43 -22.70 12.72 26.29
CA ALA A 43 -23.56 11.53 26.21
C ALA A 43 -23.63 10.74 27.54
N SER A 44 -22.64 10.89 28.42
CA SER A 44 -22.64 10.23 29.73
C SER A 44 -23.50 10.97 30.77
N GLU A 45 -23.59 12.31 30.68
CA GLU A 45 -24.42 13.13 31.57
C GLU A 45 -25.93 12.94 31.32
N GLN A 46 -26.32 12.58 30.10
CA GLN A 46 -27.73 12.32 29.75
C GLN A 46 -28.26 10.98 30.29
N LYS A 47 -27.39 10.00 30.61
CA LYS A 47 -27.80 8.65 31.05
C LYS A 47 -28.02 8.48 32.55
N SER A 48 -27.71 9.49 33.36
CA SER A 48 -27.84 9.42 34.83
C SER A 48 -29.20 9.87 35.38
N ASN A 49 -30.15 10.33 34.55
CA ASN A 49 -31.34 11.04 35.02
C ASN A 49 -32.70 10.31 34.88
N GLU A 50 -32.77 9.09 34.34
CA GLU A 50 -34.05 8.37 34.19
C GLU A 50 -34.07 6.90 34.65
N LYS A 51 -34.92 6.66 35.67
CA LYS A 51 -35.54 5.42 36.16
C LYS A 51 -36.78 5.88 36.97
N ASN A 52 -37.91 5.20 37.13
CA ASN A 52 -38.53 3.95 36.64
C ASN A 52 -40.05 4.10 37.06
N PRO A 53 -40.99 3.14 36.88
CA PRO A 53 -41.02 1.81 36.22
C PRO A 53 -42.15 1.77 35.11
N ALA A 54 -42.67 0.67 34.52
CA ALA A 54 -42.86 -0.70 35.00
C ALA A 54 -43.15 -1.78 33.92
N ASN A 55 -42.55 -2.96 34.17
CA ASN A 55 -43.10 -4.34 34.14
C ASN A 55 -43.88 -4.91 32.93
N LEU A 56 -43.36 -6.00 32.34
CA LEU A 56 -44.02 -7.31 32.10
C LEU A 56 -42.96 -8.32 31.56
N GLY A 57 -42.97 -9.58 32.00
CA GLY A 57 -42.13 -10.70 31.48
C GLY A 57 -43.00 -11.92 31.12
N PRO A 58 -42.51 -13.19 31.10
CA PRO A 58 -41.13 -13.74 31.18
C PRO A 58 -40.74 -14.44 29.82
N GLU A 59 -39.61 -15.13 29.60
CA GLU A 59 -39.22 -16.45 30.13
C GLU A 59 -37.80 -16.94 29.69
N ASN A 60 -37.29 -17.92 30.45
CA ASN A 60 -36.32 -18.99 30.10
C ASN A 60 -34.81 -18.70 29.82
N GLY A 61 -33.97 -19.19 30.75
CA GLY A 61 -32.92 -20.16 30.38
C GLY A 61 -31.46 -19.68 30.31
N CYS A 62 -30.76 -19.77 31.44
CA CYS A 62 -29.29 -19.95 31.52
C CYS A 62 -29.03 -21.15 32.45
N PRO A 63 -27.85 -21.83 32.48
CA PRO A 63 -26.49 -21.28 32.29
C PRO A 63 -25.58 -22.22 31.44
N ASN A 64 -24.22 -22.26 31.43
CA ASN A 64 -23.19 -21.80 32.37
C ASN A 64 -21.77 -21.93 31.76
N ARG A 65 -20.79 -21.10 32.21
CA ARG A 65 -19.31 -21.35 32.30
C ARG A 65 -18.56 -21.71 30.99
N SER A 66 -17.25 -21.50 30.84
CA SER A 66 -16.14 -20.96 31.66
C SER A 66 -15.09 -20.41 30.65
N GLY A 67 -14.21 -19.46 30.93
CA GLY A 67 -13.58 -19.10 32.19
C GLY A 67 -12.22 -19.80 32.31
N ASP A 68 -11.15 -19.18 31.80
CA ASP A 68 -9.77 -19.47 32.23
C ASP A 68 -8.82 -18.30 31.98
N VAL A 69 -7.76 -18.23 32.79
CA VAL A 69 -6.85 -17.09 32.95
C VAL A 69 -5.43 -17.62 33.14
N ASP A 70 -4.43 -17.09 32.42
CA ASP A 70 -3.03 -17.14 32.91
C ASP A 70 -2.34 -15.79 32.69
N SER A 71 -1.41 -15.49 33.59
CA SER A 71 -0.78 -14.19 33.80
C SER A 71 0.69 -14.40 34.15
N ARG A 72 1.62 -13.72 33.48
CA ARG A 72 3.05 -13.74 33.85
C ARG A 72 3.66 -12.34 33.88
N GLN A 73 4.69 -12.20 34.71
CA GLN A 73 5.04 -10.95 35.40
C GLN A 73 6.31 -10.24 34.86
N ARG A 74 6.35 -8.94 35.17
CA ARG A 74 7.45 -7.94 35.28
C ARG A 74 8.86 -8.48 35.70
N PRO A 75 9.99 -7.77 35.42
CA PRO A 75 10.41 -6.57 36.20
C PRO A 75 11.10 -5.40 35.46
N GLU A 76 11.39 -4.32 36.23
CA GLU A 76 11.95 -3.01 35.82
C GLU A 76 13.46 -2.85 36.09
N SER A 77 14.11 -1.86 35.43
CA SER A 77 15.28 -1.04 35.87
C SER A 77 15.82 -0.23 34.66
N ASP A 78 16.47 0.95 34.74
CA ASP A 78 16.59 1.93 35.83
C ASP A 78 16.81 3.37 35.29
N LEU A 79 16.54 4.35 36.16
CA LEU A 79 16.81 5.80 36.15
C LEU A 79 17.81 6.44 35.14
N LYS A 80 17.45 7.63 34.62
CA LYS A 80 18.01 8.91 35.11
C LYS A 80 17.25 10.18 34.71
N ARG A 81 17.09 11.08 35.68
CA ARG A 81 16.35 12.35 35.62
C ARG A 81 17.28 13.47 36.10
N ARG A 82 17.35 14.61 35.40
CA ARG A 82 17.92 15.85 35.95
C ARG A 82 17.11 17.08 35.51
N HIS A 83 16.87 17.98 36.46
CA HIS A 83 15.96 19.12 36.32
C HIS A 83 16.36 20.21 37.33
N SER A 84 16.65 21.43 36.86
CA SER A 84 16.87 22.70 37.62
C SER A 84 17.52 23.75 36.68
N SER A 85 17.64 25.07 36.94
CA SER A 85 16.81 26.12 37.57
C SER A 85 17.62 27.45 37.56
N SER A 86 17.13 28.70 37.51
CA SER A 86 15.83 29.32 37.19
C SER A 86 15.99 30.87 37.23
N ARG A 87 14.90 31.67 37.24
CA ARG A 87 14.80 33.11 37.65
C ARG A 87 15.35 34.23 36.72
N SER A 88 14.43 34.93 36.03
CA SER A 88 13.82 36.26 36.37
C SER A 88 14.70 37.45 36.88
N PRO A 89 14.18 38.71 37.01
CA PRO A 89 13.45 39.60 36.05
C PRO A 89 13.82 41.14 36.18
N ARG A 90 13.12 42.04 35.44
CA ARG A 90 12.83 43.53 35.63
C ARG A 90 13.12 44.35 34.35
N ARG A 91 12.23 45.17 33.74
CA ARG A 91 11.40 46.37 34.12
C ARG A 91 12.13 47.74 34.09
N ARG A 92 11.77 48.59 33.09
CA ARG A 92 11.53 50.09 33.05
C ARG A 92 12.51 51.04 33.82
N SER A 93 12.93 52.24 33.36
CA SER A 93 12.41 53.18 32.34
C SER A 93 13.26 54.47 32.13
N ARG A 94 13.17 55.09 30.92
CA ARG A 94 13.33 56.57 30.58
C ARG A 94 14.74 57.21 30.81
N SER A 95 15.25 58.18 30.03
CA SER A 95 14.60 59.28 29.29
C SER A 95 15.45 59.98 28.18
N ARG A 96 14.74 60.49 27.14
CA ARG A 96 14.92 61.78 26.38
C ARG A 96 16.27 62.22 25.74
N SER A 97 16.25 62.37 24.40
CA SER A 97 16.52 63.61 23.59
C SER A 97 16.38 63.25 22.10
N ARG A 98 15.42 63.77 21.32
CA ARG A 98 15.26 65.09 20.66
C ARG A 98 15.77 65.13 19.20
N ASP A 99 14.84 65.49 18.32
CA ASP A 99 14.97 66.21 17.03
C ASP A 99 15.15 65.44 15.69
N ARG A 100 14.32 65.91 14.73
CA ARG A 100 14.33 65.79 13.24
C ARG A 100 13.67 64.56 12.59
N ASP A 101 12.38 64.76 12.26
CA ASP A 101 11.77 64.29 11.02
C ASP A 101 12.38 64.99 9.77
N TYR A 102 12.03 64.45 8.59
CA TYR A 102 12.42 64.89 7.23
C TYR A 102 13.86 64.58 6.79
N ASP A 103 14.08 63.37 6.26
CA ASP A 103 14.02 63.19 4.79
C ASP A 103 13.80 61.72 4.40
N ARG A 104 12.82 61.45 3.52
CA ARG A 104 12.25 60.11 3.31
C ARG A 104 12.46 59.53 1.90
N GLU A 105 13.49 59.98 1.18
CA GLU A 105 13.64 59.73 -0.27
C GLU A 105 15.04 59.26 -0.74
N ARG A 106 15.74 58.39 0.01
CA ARG A 106 17.03 57.80 -0.48
C ARG A 106 17.27 56.30 -0.29
N ASP A 107 16.28 55.52 0.12
CA ASP A 107 16.43 54.07 0.36
C ASP A 107 15.68 53.15 -0.64
N ARG A 108 15.27 53.66 -1.81
CA ARG A 108 14.64 52.82 -2.86
C ARG A 108 15.61 52.19 -3.87
N ASP A 109 16.86 52.65 -3.95
CA ASP A 109 17.81 52.19 -4.99
C ASP A 109 18.69 51.00 -4.58
N ARG A 110 18.59 50.52 -3.33
CA ARG A 110 19.49 49.47 -2.80
C ARG A 110 18.99 48.03 -2.99
N ASP A 111 17.73 47.82 -3.33
CA ASP A 111 17.17 46.46 -3.54
C ASP A 111 17.26 45.96 -5.00
N SER A 112 17.65 46.85 -5.94
CA SER A 112 17.83 46.55 -7.37
C SER A 112 19.01 45.61 -7.70
N ARG A 113 19.86 45.27 -6.71
CA ARG A 113 21.09 44.48 -6.90
C ARG A 113 21.03 43.06 -6.33
N ARG A 114 19.86 42.56 -5.91
CA ARG A 114 19.68 41.12 -5.70
C ARG A 114 19.61 40.43 -7.06
N SER A 115 20.79 40.03 -7.57
CA SER A 115 20.91 39.12 -8.71
C SER A 115 19.89 37.99 -8.55
N PRO A 116 19.10 37.66 -9.60
CA PRO A 116 18.11 36.60 -9.50
C PRO A 116 18.80 35.36 -8.93
N ARG A 117 18.30 34.85 -7.79
CA ARG A 117 18.76 33.55 -7.26
C ARG A 117 18.64 32.60 -8.43
N ARG A 118 19.78 32.14 -8.97
CA ARG A 118 19.79 31.13 -10.03
C ARG A 118 19.03 29.95 -9.43
N ARG A 119 17.79 29.76 -9.85
CA ARG A 119 17.10 28.48 -9.67
C ARG A 119 18.05 27.50 -10.33
N SER A 120 18.76 26.73 -9.51
CA SER A 120 19.49 25.57 -9.98
C SER A 120 18.50 24.81 -10.84
N ARG A 121 18.72 24.78 -12.16
CA ARG A 121 17.88 23.98 -13.05
C ARG A 121 17.88 22.59 -12.43
N SER A 122 16.72 22.10 -12.02
CA SER A 122 16.58 20.71 -11.58
C SER A 122 17.31 19.85 -12.61
N PRO A 123 18.14 18.87 -12.20
CA PRO A 123 18.83 18.03 -13.16
C PRO A 123 17.80 17.51 -14.14
N VAL A 124 17.92 17.92 -15.41
CA VAL A 124 17.10 17.34 -16.46
C VAL A 124 17.70 15.98 -16.67
N ASN A 125 17.23 15.01 -15.88
CA ASN A 125 17.34 13.61 -16.22
C ASN A 125 16.65 13.49 -17.58
N ARG A 126 17.45 13.60 -18.63
CA ARG A 126 17.11 13.10 -19.95
C ARG A 126 17.13 11.59 -19.79
N THR A 127 16.06 11.05 -19.22
CA THR A 127 15.68 9.66 -19.43
C THR A 127 15.68 9.52 -20.94
N LYS A 128 16.68 8.81 -21.47
CA LYS A 128 16.65 8.47 -22.88
C LYS A 128 15.41 7.63 -23.04
N VAL A 129 14.51 8.03 -23.94
CA VAL A 129 13.48 7.12 -24.42
C VAL A 129 14.25 5.91 -24.95
N CYS A 130 13.93 4.71 -24.45
CA CYS A 130 14.43 3.49 -25.05
C CYS A 130 13.90 3.48 -26.48
N GLU A 131 14.80 3.51 -27.47
CA GLU A 131 14.38 3.37 -28.86
C GLU A 131 13.78 1.98 -29.04
N GLU A 132 12.62 1.90 -29.68
CA GLU A 132 11.95 0.62 -29.89
C GLU A 132 12.79 -0.27 -30.81
N PRO A 133 12.84 -1.58 -30.56
CA PRO A 133 13.48 -2.51 -31.48
C PRO A 133 12.83 -2.43 -32.88
N ASP A 134 13.66 -2.21 -33.91
CA ASP A 134 13.19 -2.16 -35.30
C ASP A 134 12.41 -3.44 -35.65
N GLY A 135 11.13 -3.29 -36.01
CA GLY A 135 10.28 -4.40 -36.42
C GLY A 135 9.69 -5.23 -35.27
N TRP A 136 9.63 -4.71 -34.04
CA TRP A 136 9.02 -5.39 -32.88
C TRP A 136 7.59 -5.92 -33.15
N GLU A 137 6.81 -5.24 -34.00
CA GLU A 137 5.48 -5.66 -34.46
C GLU A 137 5.44 -7.06 -35.12
N ARG A 138 6.59 -7.56 -35.59
CA ARG A 138 6.75 -8.86 -36.24
C ARG A 138 7.46 -9.89 -35.37
N SER A 139 7.76 -9.54 -34.11
CA SER A 139 8.39 -10.45 -33.16
C SER A 139 7.39 -11.53 -32.74
N GLU A 140 7.76 -12.80 -32.89
CA GLU A 140 7.00 -13.93 -32.37
C GLU A 140 7.29 -14.19 -30.88
N LEU A 141 8.19 -13.41 -30.26
CA LEU A 141 8.48 -13.50 -28.83
C LEU A 141 7.35 -12.90 -27.99
N VAL A 142 7.04 -13.55 -26.88
CA VAL A 142 6.18 -13.00 -25.83
C VAL A 142 7.04 -12.13 -24.92
N PHE A 143 6.63 -10.88 -24.68
CA PHE A 143 7.35 -9.93 -23.83
C PHE A 143 6.36 -8.97 -23.12
N LEU A 144 6.85 -8.24 -22.13
CA LEU A 144 6.08 -7.20 -21.40
C LEU A 144 5.78 -6.01 -22.32
N ASP A 145 4.51 -5.75 -22.57
CA ASP A 145 4.08 -4.74 -23.53
C ASP A 145 4.08 -3.34 -22.92
N SER A 146 4.99 -2.47 -23.39
CA SER A 146 5.12 -1.08 -22.96
C SER A 146 3.94 -0.18 -23.38
N TYR A 147 3.07 -0.64 -24.27
CA TYR A 147 1.79 0.01 -24.58
C TYR A 147 0.63 -0.50 -23.71
N ASN A 148 0.86 -1.59 -22.96
CA ASN A 148 -0.12 -2.29 -22.13
C ASN A 148 0.35 -2.34 -20.66
N CYS A 149 0.92 -1.22 -20.20
CA CYS A 149 1.39 -1.02 -18.83
C CYS A 149 1.04 0.36 -18.27
N ASP A 150 1.11 0.50 -16.95
CA ASP A 150 1.01 1.80 -16.29
C ASP A 150 2.22 2.69 -16.61
N LEU A 151 1.99 4.01 -16.74
CA LEU A 151 3.01 5.01 -17.09
C LEU A 151 4.15 5.16 -16.05
N ASN A 152 3.96 4.69 -14.84
CA ASN A 152 4.99 4.67 -13.79
C ASN A 152 5.79 3.37 -13.76
N LEU A 153 5.52 2.39 -14.64
CA LEU A 153 6.38 1.23 -14.84
C LEU A 153 7.46 1.55 -15.87
N MET A 154 8.71 1.20 -15.56
CA MET A 154 9.82 1.21 -16.51
C MET A 154 10.13 -0.22 -16.89
N VAL A 155 9.72 -0.61 -18.10
CA VAL A 155 10.14 -1.86 -18.77
C VAL A 155 11.51 -1.63 -19.44
N ASP A 156 12.34 -2.67 -19.50
CA ASP A 156 13.61 -2.65 -20.21
C ASP A 156 13.45 -2.77 -21.74
N ALA A 157 14.56 -2.63 -22.47
CA ALA A 157 14.53 -2.64 -23.94
C ALA A 157 14.20 -4.02 -24.53
N ASP A 158 14.51 -5.10 -23.80
CA ASP A 158 14.24 -6.47 -24.23
C ASP A 158 12.82 -6.95 -23.84
N GLY A 159 12.13 -6.24 -22.93
CA GLY A 159 10.76 -6.55 -22.51
C GLY A 159 10.65 -7.69 -21.49
N PHE A 160 11.73 -7.99 -20.75
CA PHE A 160 11.79 -9.10 -19.78
C PHE A 160 12.11 -8.64 -18.35
N PHE A 161 12.40 -7.36 -18.14
CA PHE A 161 12.69 -6.78 -16.83
C PHE A 161 11.86 -5.51 -16.63
N ALA A 162 11.30 -5.32 -15.44
CA ALA A 162 10.54 -4.11 -15.14
C ALA A 162 10.65 -3.68 -13.67
N ARG A 163 10.55 -2.37 -13.46
CA ARG A 163 10.54 -1.75 -12.14
C ARG A 163 9.65 -0.50 -12.10
N PRO A 164 8.84 -0.29 -11.07
CA PRO A 164 8.09 0.94 -10.91
C PRO A 164 9.01 2.11 -10.57
N GLN A 165 8.54 3.34 -10.84
CA GLN A 165 9.10 4.53 -10.22
C GLN A 165 8.84 4.51 -8.72
N THR A 166 9.79 4.99 -7.93
CA THR A 166 9.73 5.01 -6.46
C THR A 166 9.94 6.41 -5.87
N ASP A 167 10.33 7.38 -6.69
CA ASP A 167 10.71 8.72 -6.24
C ASP A 167 9.49 9.50 -5.72
N GLY A 168 9.59 10.04 -4.50
CA GLY A 168 8.54 10.86 -3.90
C GLY A 168 7.20 10.12 -3.83
N GLY A 169 6.19 10.64 -4.54
CA GLY A 169 4.83 10.09 -4.52
C GLY A 169 4.67 8.76 -5.25
N PHE A 170 5.60 8.36 -6.12
CA PHE A 170 5.49 7.10 -6.86
C PHE A 170 5.63 5.87 -5.95
N SER A 171 6.32 5.99 -4.82
CA SER A 171 6.38 4.95 -3.77
C SER A 171 5.03 4.51 -3.20
N MET A 172 4.00 5.35 -3.36
CA MET A 172 2.64 5.09 -2.91
C MET A 172 1.78 4.41 -3.97
N MET A 173 2.21 4.45 -5.24
CA MET A 173 1.49 3.90 -6.38
C MET A 173 1.83 2.42 -6.59
N TRP A 174 0.91 1.70 -7.19
CA TRP A 174 1.20 0.43 -7.85
C TRP A 174 1.50 0.68 -9.33
N ALA A 175 1.97 -0.35 -10.04
CA ALA A 175 2.13 -0.35 -11.49
C ALA A 175 1.91 -1.77 -12.04
N GLY A 176 1.10 -1.90 -13.08
CA GLY A 176 0.80 -3.16 -13.76
C GLY A 176 1.26 -3.19 -15.20
N VAL A 177 1.39 -4.40 -15.75
CA VAL A 177 1.74 -4.67 -17.15
C VAL A 177 1.19 -6.01 -17.60
N ARG A 178 0.68 -6.04 -18.83
CA ARG A 178 0.34 -7.26 -19.58
C ARG A 178 1.42 -7.58 -20.62
N SER A 179 1.51 -8.83 -21.04
CA SER A 179 2.30 -9.19 -22.22
C SER A 179 1.60 -8.86 -23.54
N ASN A 180 2.38 -8.76 -24.61
CA ASN A 180 1.90 -8.52 -25.98
C ASN A 180 0.95 -9.62 -26.51
N TYR A 181 1.18 -10.88 -26.12
CA TYR A 181 0.34 -12.03 -26.47
C TYR A 181 -0.46 -12.56 -25.27
N GLY A 182 -1.66 -13.07 -25.57
CA GLY A 182 -2.54 -13.76 -24.61
C GLY A 182 -3.02 -15.11 -25.15
N LEU A 183 -3.29 -16.05 -24.26
CA LEU A 183 -3.69 -17.42 -24.63
C LEU A 183 -5.19 -17.49 -24.89
N LEU A 184 -5.59 -18.12 -26.00
CA LEU A 184 -7.01 -18.38 -26.35
C LEU A 184 -7.47 -19.82 -26.07
N ARG A 185 -6.54 -20.78 -26.04
CA ARG A 185 -6.80 -22.22 -25.90
C ARG A 185 -5.51 -22.98 -25.61
N GLY A 186 -5.62 -24.20 -25.09
CA GLY A 186 -4.47 -25.04 -24.74
C GLY A 186 -3.91 -24.68 -23.36
N ARG A 187 -2.58 -24.82 -23.20
CA ARG A 187 -1.88 -24.59 -21.94
C ARG A 187 -0.77 -23.55 -22.13
N ALA A 188 -0.56 -22.69 -21.15
CA ALA A 188 0.58 -21.79 -21.07
C ALA A 188 1.17 -21.76 -19.65
N PHE A 189 2.44 -21.41 -19.60
CA PHE A 189 3.23 -21.25 -18.40
C PHE A 189 4.19 -20.08 -18.60
N PHE A 190 4.34 -19.25 -17.56
CA PHE A 190 5.41 -18.26 -17.48
C PHE A 190 5.85 -18.12 -16.02
N GLU A 191 7.05 -17.60 -15.79
CA GLU A 191 7.59 -17.36 -14.45
C GLU A 191 7.94 -15.91 -14.25
N VAL A 192 7.77 -15.42 -13.01
CA VAL A 192 8.18 -14.08 -12.60
C VAL A 192 9.07 -14.20 -11.37
N ARG A 193 10.30 -13.69 -11.48
CA ARG A 193 11.21 -13.58 -10.34
C ARG A 193 11.06 -12.21 -9.69
N LEU A 194 10.85 -12.20 -8.38
CA LEU A 194 10.87 -11.00 -7.56
C LEU A 194 12.35 -10.63 -7.32
N VAL A 195 12.91 -9.79 -8.18
CA VAL A 195 14.35 -9.52 -8.22
C VAL A 195 14.80 -8.74 -6.98
N ARG A 196 14.07 -7.68 -6.60
CA ARG A 196 14.47 -6.82 -5.48
C ARG A 196 13.33 -5.94 -4.95
N ASN A 197 13.30 -5.75 -3.64
CA ASN A 197 12.51 -4.69 -3.00
C ASN A 197 13.23 -3.35 -3.16
N LEU A 198 12.59 -2.39 -3.85
CA LEU A 198 13.17 -1.08 -4.09
C LEU A 198 13.12 -0.23 -2.81
N SER A 199 14.22 0.44 -2.49
CA SER A 199 14.24 1.41 -1.39
C SER A 199 13.29 2.56 -1.69
N VAL A 200 12.45 2.94 -0.72
CA VAL A 200 11.53 4.08 -0.83
C VAL A 200 11.67 5.01 0.36
N ASP A 201 11.61 6.31 0.09
CA ASP A 201 11.67 7.32 1.14
C ASP A 201 10.32 7.43 1.88
N ASN A 202 10.36 7.67 3.20
CA ASN A 202 9.20 7.91 4.07
C ASN A 202 8.28 6.70 4.34
N LEU A 203 8.85 5.50 4.57
CA LEU A 203 8.10 4.31 5.04
C LEU A 203 7.11 4.60 6.20
N ASP A 204 7.49 5.51 7.10
CA ASP A 204 6.85 5.66 8.42
C ASP A 204 5.61 6.59 8.45
N VAL A 205 5.31 7.31 7.36
CA VAL A 205 4.46 8.53 7.44
C VAL A 205 3.07 8.39 6.79
N ALA A 206 2.87 7.49 5.82
CA ALA A 206 1.62 7.47 5.06
C ALA A 206 1.15 6.06 4.63
N VAL A 207 -0.16 5.83 4.83
CA VAL A 207 -0.99 4.71 4.32
C VAL A 207 -0.63 3.32 4.86
N GLY A 208 -1.50 2.81 5.73
CA GLY A 208 -1.48 1.41 6.14
C GLY A 208 -1.69 0.47 4.95
N GLY A 209 -0.81 -0.51 4.81
CA GLY A 209 -0.74 -1.44 3.69
C GLY A 209 0.68 -2.00 3.60
N ALA A 210 0.90 -2.95 2.68
CA ALA A 210 2.26 -3.43 2.43
C ALA A 210 3.05 -2.40 1.58
N THR A 211 4.33 -2.21 1.92
CA THR A 211 5.25 -1.33 1.20
C THR A 211 5.72 -1.96 -0.10
N HIS A 212 5.99 -3.26 -0.07
CA HIS A 212 6.51 -4.06 -1.16
C HIS A 212 5.58 -5.23 -1.43
N VAL A 213 5.05 -5.32 -2.64
CA VAL A 213 4.20 -6.45 -3.06
C VAL A 213 4.39 -6.70 -4.54
N MET A 214 4.42 -7.97 -4.92
CA MET A 214 4.20 -8.42 -6.29
C MET A 214 2.95 -9.31 -6.33
N ARG A 215 2.21 -9.18 -7.42
CA ARG A 215 1.03 -9.98 -7.75
C ARG A 215 1.20 -10.46 -9.20
N VAL A 216 1.08 -11.77 -9.41
CA VAL A 216 1.32 -12.43 -10.70
C VAL A 216 0.05 -13.18 -11.09
N GLY A 217 -0.28 -13.22 -12.38
CA GLY A 217 -1.41 -13.99 -12.86
C GLY A 217 -1.84 -13.66 -14.27
N TRP A 218 -3.15 -13.66 -14.47
CA TRP A 218 -3.75 -13.60 -15.80
C TRP A 218 -4.95 -12.66 -15.80
N SER A 219 -5.15 -11.90 -16.87
CA SER A 219 -6.38 -11.11 -17.04
C SER A 219 -6.79 -10.96 -18.50
N THR A 220 -8.04 -10.57 -18.73
CA THR A 220 -8.57 -10.30 -20.07
C THR A 220 -8.10 -8.95 -20.62
N GLU A 221 -8.25 -8.75 -21.93
CA GLU A 221 -7.93 -7.48 -22.61
C GLU A 221 -8.66 -6.26 -22.01
N ASN A 222 -9.90 -6.47 -21.54
CA ASN A 222 -10.80 -5.42 -21.03
C ASN A 222 -10.56 -5.03 -19.57
N SER A 223 -9.68 -5.72 -18.83
CA SER A 223 -9.38 -5.36 -17.44
C SER A 223 -8.30 -4.28 -17.37
N GLU A 224 -8.43 -3.33 -16.46
CA GLU A 224 -7.36 -2.39 -16.11
C GLU A 224 -6.12 -3.10 -15.52
N PHE A 225 -5.03 -2.35 -15.31
CA PHE A 225 -3.74 -2.85 -14.85
C PHE A 225 -3.68 -3.24 -13.37
N ALA A 226 -4.75 -2.97 -12.60
CA ALA A 226 -4.90 -3.41 -11.22
C ALA A 226 -5.28 -4.91 -11.15
N LEU A 227 -4.32 -5.78 -11.45
CA LEU A 227 -4.50 -7.24 -11.49
C LEU A 227 -5.26 -7.77 -10.26
N GLY A 228 -6.42 -8.39 -10.44
CA GLY A 228 -7.21 -8.95 -9.35
C GLY A 228 -8.07 -7.97 -8.54
N GLU A 229 -7.93 -6.66 -8.77
CA GLU A 229 -8.92 -5.66 -8.34
C GLU A 229 -10.08 -5.58 -9.35
N GLU A 230 -9.81 -5.82 -10.63
CA GLU A 230 -10.82 -5.88 -11.69
C GLU A 230 -11.56 -7.23 -11.83
N PRO A 231 -12.79 -7.25 -12.40
CA PRO A 231 -13.40 -8.47 -12.93
C PRO A 231 -12.52 -9.13 -14.00
N GLN A 232 -12.64 -10.45 -14.16
CA GLN A 232 -11.87 -11.24 -15.14
C GLN A 232 -10.33 -11.06 -15.05
N SER A 233 -9.87 -10.66 -13.87
CA SER A 233 -8.47 -10.42 -13.53
C SER A 233 -8.14 -11.29 -12.32
N TYR A 234 -7.13 -12.16 -12.45
CA TYR A 234 -6.88 -13.29 -11.55
C TYR A 234 -5.43 -13.26 -11.08
N GLY A 235 -5.19 -12.67 -9.91
CA GLY A 235 -3.86 -12.52 -9.33
C GLY A 235 -3.59 -13.45 -8.15
N PHE A 236 -2.33 -13.83 -7.96
CA PHE A 236 -1.77 -14.39 -6.73
C PHE A 236 -0.67 -13.44 -6.23
N GLY A 237 -0.80 -12.96 -4.99
CA GLY A 237 0.08 -11.96 -4.40
C GLY A 237 0.96 -12.49 -3.26
N GLY A 238 2.13 -11.87 -3.08
CA GLY A 238 3.16 -12.29 -2.11
C GLY A 238 2.73 -12.35 -0.65
N THR A 239 1.55 -11.82 -0.31
CA THR A 239 0.91 -11.93 1.01
C THR A 239 0.12 -13.23 1.22
N GLY A 240 0.32 -14.25 0.37
CA GLY A 240 -0.35 -15.55 0.45
C GLY A 240 -1.84 -15.47 0.12
N LYS A 241 -2.21 -14.66 -0.87
CA LYS A 241 -3.61 -14.39 -1.23
C LYS A 241 -3.83 -14.42 -2.73
N LYS A 242 -4.95 -15.02 -3.13
CA LYS A 242 -5.51 -14.86 -4.48
C LYS A 242 -6.55 -13.73 -4.50
N SER A 243 -6.63 -13.05 -5.63
CA SER A 243 -7.44 -11.84 -5.81
C SER A 243 -8.14 -11.81 -7.17
N CYS A 244 -9.44 -11.49 -7.16
CA CYS A 244 -10.26 -11.25 -8.34
C CYS A 244 -11.44 -10.34 -7.97
N ASN A 245 -11.78 -9.35 -8.82
CA ASN A 245 -12.92 -8.43 -8.60
C ASN A 245 -12.91 -7.81 -7.18
N ASN A 246 -11.74 -7.28 -6.79
CA ASN A 246 -11.46 -6.62 -5.51
C ASN A 246 -11.75 -7.49 -4.26
N LYS A 247 -11.78 -8.82 -4.43
CA LYS A 247 -11.93 -9.78 -3.33
C LYS A 247 -10.63 -10.54 -3.14
N PHE A 248 -10.14 -10.53 -1.90
CA PHE A 248 -8.89 -11.16 -1.50
C PHE A 248 -9.18 -12.33 -0.57
N SER A 249 -8.59 -13.49 -0.85
CA SER A 249 -8.77 -14.72 -0.05
C SER A 249 -7.45 -15.46 0.06
N ASP A 250 -7.21 -16.13 1.18
CA ASP A 250 -5.95 -16.85 1.42
C ASP A 250 -5.78 -18.01 0.43
N TYR A 251 -4.56 -18.12 -0.12
CA TYR A 251 -4.18 -19.13 -1.12
C TYR A 251 -2.65 -19.21 -1.20
N GLY A 252 -2.12 -20.44 -1.25
CA GLY A 252 -0.68 -20.69 -1.34
C GLY A 252 0.10 -20.19 -0.12
N CYS A 253 1.41 -20.08 -0.29
CA CYS A 253 2.33 -19.46 0.66
C CYS A 253 2.62 -17.99 0.32
N THR A 254 3.26 -17.29 1.26
CA THR A 254 3.87 -15.97 1.00
C THR A 254 5.14 -16.13 0.18
N PHE A 255 5.45 -15.13 -0.65
CA PHE A 255 6.71 -15.03 -1.40
C PHE A 255 7.26 -13.60 -1.38
N GLY A 256 8.57 -13.45 -1.54
CA GLY A 256 9.31 -12.19 -1.41
C GLY A 256 10.53 -12.11 -2.33
N GLU A 257 11.48 -11.24 -1.98
CA GLU A 257 12.70 -11.00 -2.76
C GLU A 257 13.57 -12.26 -2.88
N GLY A 258 13.95 -12.57 -4.12
CA GLY A 258 14.64 -13.79 -4.51
C GLY A 258 13.74 -14.90 -5.03
N ASP A 259 12.44 -14.91 -4.66
CA ASP A 259 11.52 -15.97 -5.05
C ASP A 259 11.08 -15.88 -6.52
N VAL A 260 10.79 -17.05 -7.10
CA VAL A 260 10.19 -17.21 -8.43
C VAL A 260 8.76 -17.71 -8.29
N VAL A 261 7.82 -17.01 -8.91
CA VAL A 261 6.42 -17.41 -9.02
C VAL A 261 6.15 -17.92 -10.43
N GLY A 262 5.86 -19.21 -10.56
CA GLY A 262 5.40 -19.80 -11.80
C GLY A 262 3.87 -19.71 -11.92
N ALA A 263 3.35 -19.22 -13.03
CA ALA A 263 1.93 -19.02 -13.28
C ALA A 263 1.44 -19.90 -14.44
N PHE A 264 0.46 -20.75 -14.17
CA PHE A 264 -0.08 -21.73 -15.10
C PHE A 264 -1.51 -21.37 -15.52
N LEU A 265 -1.81 -21.56 -16.80
CA LEU A 265 -3.15 -21.48 -17.37
C LEU A 265 -3.42 -22.68 -18.26
N GLU A 266 -4.51 -23.39 -17.99
CA GLU A 266 -5.01 -24.49 -18.80
C GLU A 266 -6.47 -24.21 -19.20
N TYR A 267 -6.72 -24.12 -20.51
CA TYR A 267 -8.09 -24.19 -21.02
C TYR A 267 -8.47 -25.66 -21.23
N THR A 268 -9.45 -26.13 -20.46
CA THR A 268 -10.15 -27.41 -20.71
C THR A 268 -11.13 -27.22 -21.88
N ASP A 269 -12.14 -28.08 -22.07
CA ASP A 269 -13.17 -27.83 -23.07
C ASP A 269 -14.06 -26.62 -22.71
N SER A 270 -14.53 -26.54 -21.46
CA SER A 270 -15.49 -25.54 -20.98
C SER A 270 -14.91 -24.48 -20.04
N GLU A 271 -13.72 -24.70 -19.46
CA GLU A 271 -13.18 -23.86 -18.37
C GLU A 271 -11.76 -23.36 -18.66
N ALA A 272 -11.35 -22.35 -17.91
CA ALA A 272 -9.96 -21.96 -17.68
C ALA A 272 -9.60 -22.32 -16.23
N VAL A 273 -8.52 -23.09 -16.05
CA VAL A 273 -7.98 -23.51 -14.76
C VAL A 273 -6.63 -22.83 -14.56
N LEU A 274 -6.50 -22.07 -13.47
CA LEU A 274 -5.31 -21.30 -13.13
C LEU A 274 -4.67 -21.91 -11.89
N ARG A 275 -3.36 -22.12 -11.92
CA ARG A 275 -2.55 -22.62 -10.80
C ARG A 275 -1.28 -21.78 -10.67
N PHE A 276 -0.67 -21.80 -9.50
CA PHE A 276 0.60 -21.10 -9.26
C PHE A 276 1.59 -22.03 -8.55
N SER A 277 2.87 -21.75 -8.73
CA SER A 277 3.96 -22.36 -7.96
C SER A 277 4.85 -21.27 -7.38
N VAL A 278 5.51 -21.57 -6.27
CA VAL A 278 6.57 -20.73 -5.69
C VAL A 278 7.82 -21.59 -5.59
N ASN A 279 8.90 -21.17 -6.23
CA ASN A 279 10.17 -21.91 -6.32
C ASN A 279 9.98 -23.39 -6.73
N GLY A 280 9.12 -23.64 -7.74
CA GLY A 280 8.79 -24.97 -8.25
C GLY A 280 7.82 -25.80 -7.39
N VAL A 281 7.38 -25.30 -6.24
CA VAL A 281 6.39 -25.96 -5.38
C VAL A 281 4.99 -25.52 -5.79
N ASP A 282 4.16 -26.46 -6.27
CA ASP A 282 2.75 -26.22 -6.60
C ASP A 282 1.96 -25.72 -5.37
N GLN A 283 1.18 -24.65 -5.56
CA GLN A 283 0.30 -24.05 -4.57
C GLN A 283 -1.15 -24.55 -4.69
N GLY A 284 -1.42 -25.43 -5.65
CA GLY A 284 -2.73 -26.03 -5.92
C GLY A 284 -3.59 -25.18 -6.85
N GLU A 285 -4.83 -25.63 -7.08
CA GLU A 285 -5.78 -24.92 -7.94
C GLU A 285 -6.19 -23.56 -7.35
N CYS A 286 -5.95 -22.48 -8.08
CA CYS A 286 -6.21 -21.12 -7.65
C CYS A 286 -7.61 -20.66 -8.07
N PHE A 287 -7.88 -20.73 -9.38
CA PHE A 287 -9.16 -20.39 -9.97
C PHE A 287 -9.58 -21.42 -11.01
N ARG A 288 -10.89 -21.63 -11.09
CA ARG A 288 -11.57 -22.38 -12.16
C ARG A 288 -12.73 -21.52 -12.62
N VAL A 289 -12.77 -21.21 -13.91
CA VAL A 289 -13.67 -20.20 -14.48
C VAL A 289 -14.26 -20.74 -15.77
N GLU A 290 -15.59 -20.68 -15.92
CA GLU A 290 -16.21 -21.04 -17.20
C GLU A 290 -15.77 -20.08 -18.32
N LYS A 291 -15.40 -20.62 -19.49
CA LYS A 291 -15.04 -19.83 -20.68
C LYS A 291 -16.17 -18.92 -21.16
N SER A 292 -17.41 -19.34 -20.93
CA SER A 292 -18.65 -18.58 -21.20
C SER A 292 -18.59 -17.16 -20.63
N THR A 293 -17.93 -16.98 -19.49
CA THR A 293 -17.85 -15.70 -18.79
C THR A 293 -16.98 -14.67 -19.50
N PHE A 294 -16.01 -15.09 -20.32
CA PHE A 294 -15.06 -14.19 -21.01
C PHE A 294 -15.60 -13.59 -22.32
N GLY A 295 -16.86 -13.88 -22.69
CA GLY A 295 -17.48 -13.34 -23.90
C GLY A 295 -16.93 -13.93 -25.20
N SER A 296 -16.87 -13.13 -26.26
CA SER A 296 -16.59 -13.58 -27.63
C SER A 296 -15.12 -13.82 -27.96
N ARG A 297 -14.19 -13.31 -27.15
CA ARG A 297 -12.73 -13.48 -27.32
C ARG A 297 -12.09 -13.74 -25.96
N PRO A 298 -12.00 -15.02 -25.53
CA PRO A 298 -11.66 -15.38 -24.15
C PRO A 298 -10.15 -15.34 -23.87
N ALA A 299 -9.41 -14.37 -24.43
CA ALA A 299 -7.96 -14.29 -24.30
C ALA A 299 -7.55 -13.88 -22.88
N LEU A 300 -6.71 -14.68 -22.24
CA LEU A 300 -6.06 -14.35 -20.97
C LEU A 300 -4.58 -14.06 -21.20
N PHE A 301 -4.16 -12.86 -20.79
CA PHE A 301 -2.80 -12.35 -20.93
C PHE A 301 -2.05 -12.54 -19.61
N PRO A 302 -0.80 -13.04 -19.63
CA PRO A 302 0.15 -12.87 -18.54
C PRO A 302 0.14 -11.43 -18.02
N HIS A 303 0.02 -11.28 -16.70
CA HIS A 303 -0.13 -9.98 -16.05
C HIS A 303 0.68 -9.97 -14.76
N VAL A 304 1.46 -8.91 -14.55
CA VAL A 304 2.20 -8.63 -13.31
C VAL A 304 1.80 -7.26 -12.78
N TYR A 305 1.53 -7.16 -11.48
CA TYR A 305 1.15 -5.92 -10.79
C TYR A 305 1.98 -5.78 -9.51
N VAL A 306 2.75 -4.69 -9.42
CA VAL A 306 3.76 -4.48 -8.39
C VAL A 306 3.60 -3.16 -7.65
N LYS A 307 4.06 -3.14 -6.41
CA LYS A 307 4.33 -1.93 -5.64
C LYS A 307 5.75 -1.99 -5.11
N ASN A 308 6.58 -1.04 -5.51
CA ASN A 308 7.98 -0.89 -5.11
C ASN A 308 8.87 -2.13 -5.35
N VAL A 309 8.51 -2.99 -6.29
CA VAL A 309 9.21 -4.25 -6.56
C VAL A 309 9.75 -4.25 -7.99
N GLU A 310 11.03 -4.58 -8.09
CA GLU A 310 11.74 -4.86 -9.34
C GLU A 310 11.63 -6.36 -9.65
N PHE A 311 11.30 -6.70 -10.89
CA PHE A 311 11.02 -8.08 -11.29
C PHE A 311 11.55 -8.40 -12.70
N SER A 312 11.71 -9.69 -12.98
CA SER A 312 12.06 -10.22 -14.31
C SER A 312 11.15 -11.38 -14.68
N VAL A 313 10.91 -11.58 -15.96
CA VAL A 313 9.94 -12.53 -16.48
C VAL A 313 10.59 -13.53 -17.44
N ASN A 314 10.19 -14.79 -17.32
CA ASN A 314 10.54 -15.87 -18.24
C ASN A 314 9.27 -16.37 -18.92
N PHE A 315 9.14 -16.07 -20.21
CA PHE A 315 8.11 -16.58 -21.12
C PHE A 315 8.61 -17.76 -21.96
N GLY A 316 9.84 -18.25 -21.75
CA GLY A 316 10.52 -19.19 -22.63
C GLY A 316 11.18 -18.52 -23.85
N GLN A 317 11.45 -17.21 -23.77
CA GLN A 317 12.12 -16.46 -24.83
C GLN A 317 13.49 -17.07 -25.19
N ASN A 318 13.89 -17.04 -26.47
CA ASN A 318 15.21 -17.49 -26.94
C ASN A 318 15.60 -18.91 -26.46
N ASP A 319 14.64 -19.84 -26.45
CA ASP A 319 14.79 -21.22 -25.94
C ASP A 319 15.26 -21.29 -24.48
N GLN A 320 14.98 -20.26 -23.67
CA GLN A 320 15.34 -20.22 -22.26
C GLN A 320 14.54 -21.26 -21.45
N ASP A 321 15.26 -22.18 -20.80
CA ASP A 321 14.68 -23.12 -19.84
C ASP A 321 13.94 -22.40 -18.70
N PRO A 322 12.88 -23.02 -18.14
CA PRO A 322 12.25 -22.51 -16.94
C PRO A 322 13.22 -22.56 -15.75
N TRP A 323 13.20 -21.54 -14.89
CA TRP A 323 13.98 -21.50 -13.65
C TRP A 323 13.59 -22.64 -12.71
N PHE A 324 12.31 -23.02 -12.71
CA PHE A 324 11.80 -24.22 -12.05
C PHE A 324 10.99 -25.08 -13.02
N PRO A 325 11.32 -26.36 -13.22
CA PRO A 325 10.56 -27.26 -14.09
C PRO A 325 9.05 -27.28 -13.72
N PRO A 326 8.14 -27.21 -14.71
CA PRO A 326 6.71 -27.08 -14.47
C PRO A 326 6.10 -28.37 -13.87
N ASN A 327 6.05 -28.45 -12.55
CA ASN A 327 5.62 -29.62 -11.78
C ASN A 327 4.08 -29.70 -11.63
N ILE A 328 3.34 -29.71 -12.75
CA ILE A 328 1.87 -29.76 -12.74
C ILE A 328 1.38 -31.23 -12.72
N PRO A 329 0.45 -31.60 -11.82
CA PRO A 329 -0.23 -32.89 -11.89
C PRO A 329 -0.99 -33.05 -13.21
N GLY A 330 -0.67 -34.11 -13.98
CA GLY A 330 -1.34 -34.42 -15.25
C GLY A 330 -0.49 -34.22 -16.52
N GLY A 331 0.78 -33.83 -16.38
CA GLY A 331 1.74 -33.81 -17.49
C GLY A 331 2.07 -35.21 -18.02
N LYS A 332 1.38 -35.61 -19.09
CA LYS A 332 1.90 -36.49 -20.14
C LYS A 332 2.02 -35.68 -21.44
#